data_AF-A0A6I4SYT7-F1
#
_entry.id   AF-A0A6I4SYT7-F1
#
_cell.length_a   1.000
_cell.length_b   1.000
_cell.length_c   1.000
_cell.angle_alpha   90.00
_cell.angle_beta   90.00
_cell.angle_gamma   90.00
#
_symmetry.space_group_name_H-M   'P 1'
#
loop_
_entity.id
_entity.type
_entity.pdbx_description
1 polymer ?
#
loop_
_entity_poly.entity_id
_entity_poly.type
_entity_poly.pdbx_seq_one_letter_code
_entity_poly.pdbx_strand_id
1 'polypeptide(L)'
;MGKLDSTLADAETMYRKMRSLADAGGTDSKNEIVKLRSRYAMLMLEILQDMKTDARLQADTALRDAFSERFFALRQALADHQAKWRLQAIEDDIQGYLKSAQGLNSVQDDFYRWVGTSFSLH
;
A
#
# COMPACT_ATOMS: atom_id res chain seq x y z
N MET A 1 8.37 18.97 -2.63
CA MET A 1 8.15 17.53 -2.42
C MET A 1 9.24 16.77 -3.15
N GLY A 2 9.92 15.86 -2.46
CA GLY A 2 10.87 14.93 -3.07
C GLY A 2 10.14 13.84 -3.84
N LYS A 3 10.86 13.12 -4.71
CA LYS A 3 10.30 12.03 -5.53
C LYS A 3 9.59 10.98 -4.67
N LEU A 4 10.22 10.61 -3.55
CA LEU A 4 9.64 9.67 -2.58
C LEU A 4 8.29 10.15 -2.02
N ASP A 5 8.12 11.45 -1.74
CA ASP A 5 6.86 12.00 -1.23
C ASP A 5 5.73 11.83 -2.25
N SER A 6 6.01 12.12 -3.52
CA SER A 6 5.04 11.95 -4.60
C SER A 6 4.64 10.50 -4.79
N THR A 7 5.62 9.58 -4.81
CA THR A 7 5.34 8.15 -4.96
C THR A 7 4.55 7.60 -3.76
N LEU A 8 4.85 8.06 -2.53
CA LEU A 8 4.09 7.71 -1.33
C LEU A 8 2.65 8.24 -1.40
N ALA A 9 2.44 9.49 -1.83
CA ALA A 9 1.11 10.08 -1.97
C ALA A 9 0.26 9.39 -3.05
N ASP A 10 0.88 9.02 -4.17
CA ASP A 10 0.22 8.26 -5.23
C ASP A 10 -0.17 6.85 -4.76
N ALA A 11 0.73 6.19 -4.02
CA ALA A 11 0.45 4.88 -3.44
C ALA A 11 -0.67 4.96 -2.39
N GLU A 12 -0.64 5.99 -1.52
CA GLU A 12 -1.71 6.28 -0.57
C GLU A 12 -3.07 6.44 -1.27
N THR A 13 -3.12 7.31 -2.26
CA THR A 13 -4.33 7.52 -3.07
C THR A 13 -4.84 6.23 -3.70
N MET A 14 -3.93 5.41 -4.22
CA MET A 14 -4.27 4.15 -4.89
C MET A 14 -4.91 3.14 -3.94
N TYR A 15 -4.35 2.93 -2.73
CA TYR A 15 -4.94 1.97 -1.80
C TYR A 15 -6.28 2.47 -1.24
N ARG A 16 -6.42 3.78 -1.00
CA ARG A 16 -7.71 4.38 -0.58
C ARG A 16 -8.79 4.16 -1.65
N LYS A 17 -8.44 4.29 -2.94
CA LYS A 17 -9.35 3.96 -4.04
C LYS A 17 -9.73 2.47 -4.05
N MET A 18 -8.77 1.56 -3.87
CA MET A 18 -9.05 0.12 -3.78
C MET A 18 -9.99 -0.22 -2.62
N ARG A 19 -9.78 0.39 -1.45
CA ARG A 19 -10.64 0.23 -0.27
C ARG A 19 -12.06 0.71 -0.55
N SER A 20 -12.21 1.91 -1.10
CA SER A 20 -13.54 2.45 -1.44
C SER A 20 -14.31 1.55 -2.42
N LEU A 21 -13.62 0.96 -3.39
CA LEU A 21 -14.22 0.01 -4.33
C LEU A 21 -14.62 -1.30 -3.67
N ALA A 22 -13.80 -1.80 -2.73
CA ALA A 22 -14.10 -3.01 -1.98
C ALA A 22 -15.34 -2.80 -1.09
N ASP A 23 -15.42 -1.64 -0.41
CA ASP A 23 -16.54 -1.28 0.46
C ASP A 23 -17.85 -1.09 -0.34
N ALA A 24 -17.77 -0.65 -1.61
CA ALA A 24 -18.93 -0.48 -2.48
C ALA A 24 -19.55 -1.80 -2.98
N GLY A 25 -18.82 -2.93 -2.95
CA GLY A 25 -19.36 -4.28 -3.16
C GLY A 25 -19.86 -4.64 -4.57
N GLY A 26 -19.74 -3.78 -5.58
CA GLY A 26 -20.20 -4.03 -6.95
C GLY A 26 -19.33 -5.01 -7.76
N THR A 27 -19.92 -5.68 -8.76
CA THR A 27 -19.19 -6.63 -9.64
C THR A 27 -18.12 -5.94 -10.48
N ASP A 28 -18.41 -4.74 -11.03
CA ASP A 28 -17.43 -3.92 -11.75
C ASP A 28 -16.26 -3.49 -10.86
N SER A 29 -16.49 -3.37 -9.54
CA SER A 29 -15.47 -3.04 -8.57
C SER A 29 -14.38 -4.11 -8.48
N LYS A 30 -14.68 -5.39 -8.73
CA LYS A 30 -13.70 -6.49 -8.62
C LYS A 30 -12.61 -6.39 -9.70
N ASN A 31 -13.02 -6.17 -10.95
CA ASN A 31 -12.09 -6.03 -12.07
C ASN A 31 -11.24 -4.76 -11.93
N GLU A 32 -11.84 -3.66 -11.46
CA GLU A 32 -11.11 -2.43 -11.20
C GLU A 32 -10.11 -2.61 -10.04
N ILE A 33 -10.48 -3.30 -8.95
CA ILE A 33 -9.56 -3.63 -7.86
C ILE A 33 -8.34 -4.40 -8.37
N VAL A 34 -8.53 -5.41 -9.22
CA VAL A 34 -7.41 -6.18 -9.79
C VAL A 34 -6.46 -5.28 -10.61
N LYS A 35 -6.99 -4.34 -11.41
CA LYS A 35 -6.17 -3.37 -12.15
C LYS A 35 -5.39 -2.44 -11.23
N LEU A 36 -6.04 -1.92 -10.19
CA LEU A 36 -5.42 -1.01 -9.23
C LEU A 36 -4.32 -1.72 -8.42
N ARG A 37 -4.43 -3.03 -8.16
CA ARG A 37 -3.37 -3.82 -7.51
C ARG A 37 -2.08 -3.84 -8.30
N SER A 38 -2.16 -4.02 -9.63
CA SER A 38 -0.97 -4.00 -10.49
C SER A 38 -0.29 -2.63 -10.46
N ARG A 39 -1.09 -1.54 -10.51
CA ARG A 39 -0.56 -0.18 -10.39
C ARG A 39 0.06 0.07 -9.02
N TYR A 40 -0.59 -0.39 -7.94
CA TYR A 40 -0.05 -0.28 -6.60
C TYR A 40 1.27 -1.04 -6.43
N ALA A 41 1.38 -2.24 -7.00
CA ALA A 41 2.62 -3.01 -6.99
C ALA A 41 3.79 -2.27 -7.69
N MET A 42 3.52 -1.58 -8.81
CA MET A 42 4.52 -0.74 -9.47
C MET A 42 4.97 0.42 -8.55
N LEU A 43 4.03 1.10 -7.89
CA LEU A 43 4.36 2.15 -6.93
C LEU A 43 5.19 1.62 -5.75
N MET A 44 4.94 0.40 -5.28
CA MET A 44 5.79 -0.23 -4.25
C MET A 44 7.24 -0.43 -4.73
N LEU A 45 7.43 -0.80 -5.99
CA LEU A 45 8.77 -0.91 -6.58
C LEU A 45 9.44 0.45 -6.75
N GLU A 46 8.68 1.49 -7.11
CA GLU A 46 9.18 2.86 -7.21
C GLU A 46 9.62 3.40 -5.86
N ILE A 47 8.82 3.20 -4.79
CA ILE A 47 9.20 3.56 -3.41
C ILE A 47 10.52 2.89 -3.00
N LEU A 48 10.72 1.60 -3.35
CA LEU A 48 11.98 0.89 -3.09
C LEU A 48 13.19 1.54 -3.76
N GLN A 49 13.02 2.17 -4.93
CA GLN A 49 14.11 2.89 -5.59
C GLN A 49 14.27 4.28 -5.01
N ASP A 50 13.18 5.00 -4.82
CA ASP A 50 13.19 6.39 -4.37
C ASP A 50 13.77 6.52 -2.95
N MET A 51 13.48 5.56 -2.07
CA MET A 51 14.04 5.53 -0.71
C MET A 51 15.56 5.43 -0.67
N LYS A 52 16.21 4.86 -1.69
CA LYS A 52 17.68 4.75 -1.75
C LYS A 52 18.33 6.10 -2.03
N THR A 53 17.59 7.04 -2.60
CA THR A 53 18.09 8.36 -3.00
C THR A 53 17.48 9.50 -2.19
N ASP A 54 16.55 9.22 -1.27
CA ASP A 54 15.92 10.23 -0.45
C ASP A 54 16.90 10.82 0.57
N ALA A 55 17.12 12.14 0.51
CA ALA A 55 18.11 12.82 1.33
C ALA A 55 17.85 12.70 2.84
N ARG A 56 16.58 12.64 3.28
CA ARG A 56 16.24 12.50 4.70
C ARG A 56 16.63 11.12 5.21
N LEU A 57 16.34 10.09 4.43
CA LEU A 57 16.72 8.71 4.75
C LEU A 57 18.24 8.47 4.68
N GLN A 58 18.97 9.23 3.86
CA GLN A 58 20.43 9.18 3.86
C GLN A 58 21.03 9.89 5.08
N ALA A 59 20.40 10.97 5.55
CA ALA A 59 20.87 11.77 6.67
C ALA A 59 20.53 11.17 8.05
N ASP A 60 19.44 10.42 8.16
CA ASP A 60 18.95 9.82 9.40
C ASP A 60 18.81 8.30 9.27
N THR A 61 19.77 7.58 9.86
CA THR A 61 19.78 6.10 9.85
C THR A 61 18.63 5.50 10.64
N ALA A 62 18.20 6.13 11.73
CA ALA A 62 17.09 5.62 12.53
C ALA A 62 15.77 5.73 11.76
N LEU A 63 15.55 6.87 11.07
CA LEU A 63 14.41 7.05 10.18
C LEU A 63 14.42 6.05 9.02
N ARG A 64 15.59 5.82 8.40
CA ARG A 64 15.75 4.83 7.33
C ARG A 64 15.43 3.41 7.77
N ASP A 65 15.93 3.01 8.93
CA ASP A 65 15.73 1.65 9.42
C ASP A 65 14.25 1.44 9.80
N ALA A 66 13.62 2.42 10.47
CA ALA A 66 12.20 2.42 10.75
C ALA A 66 11.34 2.41 9.46
N PHE A 67 11.71 3.19 8.45
CA PHE A 67 11.04 3.18 7.15
C PHE A 67 11.13 1.78 6.52
N SER A 68 12.34 1.21 6.48
CA SER A 68 12.62 -0.08 5.85
C SER A 68 11.83 -1.21 6.51
N GLU A 69 11.79 -1.25 7.85
CA GLU A 69 11.03 -2.23 8.63
C GLU A 69 9.53 -2.15 8.33
N ARG A 70 8.95 -0.94 8.45
CA ARG A 70 7.53 -0.73 8.24
C ARG A 70 7.11 -0.98 6.80
N PHE A 71 7.93 -0.53 5.86
CA PHE A 71 7.68 -0.74 4.45
C PHE A 71 7.82 -2.22 4.06
N PHE A 72 8.75 -2.96 4.67
CA PHE A 72 8.83 -4.42 4.51
C PHE A 72 7.57 -5.10 5.03
N ALA A 73 7.09 -4.75 6.23
CA ALA A 73 5.86 -5.31 6.79
C ALA A 73 4.63 -5.05 5.88
N LEU A 74 4.51 -3.83 5.34
CA LEU A 74 3.48 -3.50 4.35
C LEU A 74 3.58 -4.38 3.10
N ARG A 75 4.78 -4.51 2.50
CA ARG A 75 4.98 -5.32 1.29
C ARG A 75 4.68 -6.79 1.54
N GLN A 76 5.05 -7.31 2.70
CA GLN A 76 4.77 -8.70 3.08
C GLN A 76 3.25 -8.93 3.21
N ALA A 77 2.55 -8.08 3.94
CA ALA A 77 1.09 -8.17 4.08
C ALA A 77 0.37 -8.07 2.73
N LEU A 78 0.84 -7.19 1.85
CA LEU A 78 0.32 -7.07 0.48
C LEU A 78 0.54 -8.34 -0.33
N ALA A 79 1.76 -8.89 -0.32
CA ALA A 79 2.10 -10.10 -1.05
C ALA A 79 1.26 -11.29 -0.57
N ASP A 80 1.11 -11.47 0.73
CA ASP A 80 0.30 -12.55 1.32
C ASP A 80 -1.18 -12.41 0.95
N HIS A 81 -1.71 -11.18 1.01
CA HIS A 81 -3.08 -10.90 0.57
C HIS A 81 -3.28 -11.20 -0.92
N GLN A 82 -2.37 -10.74 -1.78
CA GLN A 82 -2.47 -10.94 -3.24
C GLN A 82 -2.27 -12.40 -3.65
N ALA A 83 -1.41 -13.14 -2.96
CA ALA A 83 -1.20 -14.57 -3.20
C ALA A 83 -2.48 -15.38 -2.94
N LYS A 84 -3.22 -15.02 -1.89
CA LYS A 84 -4.48 -15.67 -1.50
C LYS A 84 -5.65 -15.26 -2.40
N TRP A 85 -5.83 -13.97 -2.64
CA TRP A 85 -7.04 -13.42 -3.25
C TRP A 85 -6.90 -13.15 -4.74
N ARG A 86 -6.82 -14.21 -5.54
CA ARG A 86 -6.99 -14.14 -7.01
C ARG A 86 -8.48 -13.93 -7.35
N LEU A 87 -8.78 -13.53 -8.59
CA LEU A 87 -10.15 -13.21 -9.03
C LEU A 87 -11.16 -14.30 -8.65
N GLN A 88 -10.89 -15.56 -9.01
CA GLN A 88 -11.75 -16.70 -8.68
C GLN A 88 -11.98 -16.82 -7.16
N ALA A 89 -10.94 -16.71 -6.34
CA ALA A 89 -11.07 -16.80 -4.88
C ALA A 89 -11.91 -15.66 -4.29
N ILE A 90 -11.89 -14.47 -4.90
CA ILE A 90 -12.74 -13.33 -4.51
C ILE A 90 -14.19 -13.58 -4.91
N GLU A 91 -14.43 -14.25 -6.03
CA GLU A 91 -15.77 -14.63 -6.48
C GLU A 91 -16.38 -15.73 -5.59
N ASP A 92 -15.56 -16.70 -5.19
CA ASP A 92 -15.98 -17.83 -4.34
C ASP A 92 -16.23 -17.41 -2.88
N ASP A 93 -15.46 -16.45 -2.33
CA ASP A 93 -15.59 -15.98 -0.95
C ASP A 93 -15.37 -14.46 -0.82
N ILE A 94 -16.38 -13.69 -1.21
CA ILE A 94 -16.33 -12.23 -1.11
C ILE A 94 -16.23 -11.73 0.34
N GLN A 95 -16.86 -12.42 1.29
CA GLN A 95 -16.85 -12.00 2.70
C GLN A 95 -15.47 -12.22 3.33
N GLY A 96 -14.83 -13.35 3.04
CA GLY A 96 -13.45 -13.60 3.44
C GLY A 96 -12.48 -12.63 2.79
N TYR A 97 -12.71 -12.27 1.52
CA TYR A 97 -11.92 -11.24 0.84
C TYR A 97 -11.99 -9.91 1.59
N LEU A 98 -13.21 -9.42 1.88
CA LEU A 98 -13.42 -8.16 2.59
C LEU A 98 -12.78 -8.16 3.97
N LYS A 99 -12.93 -9.25 4.74
CA LYS A 99 -12.26 -9.42 6.04
C LYS A 99 -10.73 -9.37 5.91
N SER A 100 -10.18 -10.02 4.89
CA SER A 100 -8.74 -9.99 4.64
C SER A 100 -8.26 -8.62 4.18
N ALA A 101 -9.07 -7.90 3.41
CA ALA A 101 -8.78 -6.54 2.96
C ALA A 101 -8.78 -5.57 4.14
N GLN A 102 -9.66 -5.74 5.14
CA GLN A 102 -9.63 -4.96 6.38
C GLN A 102 -8.29 -5.10 7.12
N GLY A 103 -7.76 -6.32 7.23
CA GLY A 103 -6.45 -6.55 7.82
C GLY A 103 -5.31 -5.84 7.06
N LEU A 104 -5.32 -5.94 5.73
CA LEU A 104 -4.35 -5.24 4.88
C LEU A 104 -4.48 -3.70 5.01
N ASN A 105 -5.71 -3.19 5.03
CA ASN A 105 -6.00 -1.77 5.16
C ASN A 105 -5.47 -1.21 6.49
N SER A 106 -5.53 -1.98 7.58
CA SER A 106 -4.96 -1.56 8.88
C SER A 106 -3.44 -1.36 8.79
N VAL A 107 -2.72 -2.30 8.17
CA VAL A 107 -1.26 -2.21 7.97
C VAL A 107 -0.91 -1.03 7.07
N GLN A 108 -1.69 -0.80 6.02
CA GLN A 108 -1.55 0.36 5.13
C GLN A 108 -1.78 1.68 5.89
N ASP A 109 -2.89 1.81 6.61
CA ASP A 109 -3.24 3.01 7.36
C ASP A 109 -2.16 3.35 8.41
N ASP A 110 -1.61 2.34 9.11
CA ASP A 110 -0.54 2.55 10.08
C ASP A 110 0.77 3.00 9.41
N PHE A 111 1.11 2.45 8.26
CA PHE A 111 2.27 2.88 7.49
C PHE A 111 2.15 4.33 7.02
N TYR A 112 1.06 4.69 6.33
CA TYR A 112 0.88 6.04 5.78
C TYR A 112 0.68 7.09 6.87
N ARG A 113 0.03 6.74 8.00
CA ARG A 113 -0.03 7.62 9.18
C ARG A 113 1.37 7.91 9.71
N TRP A 114 2.19 6.88 9.89
CA TRP A 114 3.56 7.04 10.37
C TRP A 114 4.44 7.84 9.39
N VAL A 115 4.29 7.63 8.08
CA VAL A 115 4.97 8.43 7.06
C VAL A 115 4.57 9.90 7.22
N GLY A 116 3.28 10.20 7.28
CA GLY A 116 2.79 11.57 7.42
C GLY A 116 3.33 12.28 8.66
N THR A 117 3.48 11.58 9.79
CA THR A 117 4.05 12.16 11.02
C THR A 117 5.57 12.26 10.99
N SER A 118 6.27 11.33 10.34
CA SER A 118 7.74 11.22 10.42
C SER A 118 8.46 12.03 9.34
N PHE A 119 7.79 12.34 8.24
CA PHE A 119 8.39 13.03 7.09
C PHE A 119 8.09 14.53 7.08
N SER A 120 7.34 15.04 8.06
CA SER A 120 6.91 16.44 8.17
C SER A 120 6.43 16.99 6.83
N LEU A 121 5.38 16.40 6.26
CA LEU A 121 4.63 17.01 5.16
C LEU A 121 3.76 18.16 5.72
N HIS A 122 4.40 19.26 6.13
CA HIS A 122 3.77 20.53 6.48
C HIS A 122 4.41 21.66 5.68
#